data_AF-A0A081HXT7-F1
#
_entry.id   AF-A0A081HXT7-F1
#
_cell.length_a   1.000
_cell.length_b   1.000
_cell.length_c   1.000
_cell.angle_alpha   90.00
_cell.angle_beta   90.00
_cell.angle_gamma   90.00
#
_symmetry.space_group_name_H-M   'P 1'
#
loop_
_entity.id
_entity.type
_entity.pdbx_description
1 polymer ?
#
loop_
_entity_poly.entity_id
_entity_poly.type
_entity_poly.pdbx_seq_one_letter_code
_entity_poly.pdbx_strand_id
1 'polypeptide(L)'
;MGRYRALHRFGGNRGGWDAKSGYRASIALARSEERARRPKTGKLKRCNRLRAEVEALLVKKYSPEQIAGALAKTYPDRPEMQVSHETIYKAVYVQGRGELRRELATCLRIGRALRKPTGRRTNTEHRHIPGMVNISERPAEAADRAVPGHWEGDLIIGKNQASQIGTLVERSTGFVQLLHLPQGRSADVVAQAMITAGSVFTCR
;
A
#
# COMPACT_ATOMS: atom_id res chain seq x y z
N MET A 1 0.77 33.64 56.00
CA MET A 1 0.75 32.95 54.69
C MET A 1 1.08 31.47 54.88
N GLY A 2 0.08 30.62 55.10
CA GLY A 2 0.27 29.19 55.37
C GLY A 2 0.49 28.40 54.07
N ARG A 3 1.61 27.69 53.97
CA ARG A 3 1.85 26.73 52.89
C ARG A 3 0.97 25.50 53.14
N TYR A 4 -0.10 25.32 52.37
CA TYR A 4 -0.86 24.08 52.35
C TYR A 4 0.07 22.94 51.94
N ARG A 5 0.45 22.10 52.91
CA ARG A 5 1.29 20.91 52.69
C ARG A 5 0.42 19.89 51.96
N ALA A 6 0.74 19.56 50.71
CA ALA A 6 -0.01 18.55 49.94
C ALA A 6 -0.12 17.24 50.74
N LEU A 7 -1.34 16.86 51.12
CA LEU A 7 -1.61 15.70 52.00
C LEU A 7 -1.33 14.35 51.31
N HIS A 8 -1.19 14.34 49.98
CA HIS A 8 -1.03 13.13 49.20
C HIS A 8 0.27 13.14 48.39
N ARG A 9 1.02 12.04 48.47
CA ARG A 9 2.08 11.67 47.52
C ARG A 9 1.97 10.16 47.33
N PHE A 10 1.96 9.68 46.08
CA PHE A 10 1.83 8.25 45.76
C PHE A 10 0.57 7.56 46.29
N GLY A 11 -0.54 8.28 46.45
CA GLY A 11 -1.84 7.67 46.77
C GLY A 11 -1.98 7.12 48.20
N GLY A 12 -1.06 7.44 49.11
CA GLY A 12 -1.15 7.13 50.55
C GLY A 12 -1.27 8.41 51.40
N ASN A 13 -1.82 8.27 52.62
CA ASN A 13 -1.94 9.34 53.62
C ASN A 13 -0.59 9.52 54.34
N ARG A 14 -0.17 10.75 54.67
CA ARG A 14 1.15 11.05 55.29
C ARG A 14 1.20 10.90 56.82
N GLY A 15 0.18 10.35 57.48
CA GLY A 15 0.10 10.33 58.96
C GLY A 15 -0.11 8.92 59.51
N GLY A 16 0.75 8.52 60.46
CA GLY A 16 0.62 7.30 61.26
C GLY A 16 1.83 6.35 61.13
N TRP A 17 2.20 5.68 62.23
CA TRP A 17 3.28 4.66 62.29
C TRP A 17 2.99 3.40 61.44
N ASP A 18 1.81 3.31 60.81
CA ASP A 18 1.37 2.18 59.96
C ASP A 18 0.89 2.64 58.56
N ALA A 19 1.61 3.59 57.93
CA ALA A 19 1.31 4.04 56.57
C ALA A 19 1.72 2.98 55.52
N LYS A 20 1.00 1.86 55.44
CA LYS A 20 1.13 0.87 54.36
C LYS A 20 0.45 1.40 53.09
N SER A 21 1.23 1.76 52.07
CA SER A 21 0.66 2.02 50.74
C SER A 21 0.27 0.68 50.09
N GLY A 22 -0.98 0.26 50.28
CA GLY A 22 -1.53 -0.91 49.59
C GLY A 22 -1.48 -0.72 48.07
N TYR A 23 -1.22 -1.82 47.34
CA TYR A 23 -1.27 -1.81 45.88
C TYR A 23 -2.67 -1.39 45.39
N ARG A 24 -2.74 -0.41 44.49
CA ARG A 24 -3.99 0.05 43.86
C ARG A 24 -3.93 -0.21 42.36
N ALA A 25 -4.74 -1.16 41.89
CA ALA A 25 -4.78 -1.58 40.49
C ALA A 25 -5.05 -0.42 39.52
N SER A 26 -5.92 0.52 39.87
CA SER A 26 -6.23 1.70 39.06
C SER A 26 -5.02 2.62 38.85
N ILE A 27 -4.22 2.83 39.90
CA ILE A 27 -2.99 3.63 39.81
C ILE A 27 -1.92 2.89 39.00
N ALA A 28 -1.81 1.57 39.16
CA ALA A 28 -0.89 0.75 38.38
C ALA A 28 -1.24 0.75 36.88
N LEU A 29 -2.53 0.66 36.53
CA LEU A 29 -3.04 0.75 35.17
C LEU A 29 -2.76 2.12 34.54
N ALA A 30 -3.14 3.21 35.20
CA ALA A 30 -2.88 4.56 34.70
C ALA A 30 -1.39 4.81 34.44
N ARG A 31 -0.51 4.30 35.31
CA ARG A 31 0.96 4.35 35.12
C ARG A 31 1.45 3.44 34.00
N SER A 32 0.77 2.32 33.74
CA SER A 32 1.08 1.45 32.62
C SER A 32 0.76 2.15 31.31
N GLU A 33 -0.43 2.74 31.20
CA GLU A 33 -0.89 3.52 30.03
C GLU A 33 0.01 4.74 29.79
N GLU A 34 0.41 5.45 30.86
CA GLU A 34 1.37 6.54 30.78
C GLU A 34 2.74 6.08 30.27
N ARG A 35 3.28 4.97 30.80
CA ARG A 35 4.56 4.40 30.34
C ARG A 35 4.46 3.81 28.94
N ALA A 36 3.29 3.35 28.51
CA ALA A 36 3.04 2.80 27.17
C ALA A 36 3.02 3.89 26.11
N ARG A 37 2.67 5.14 26.46
CA ARG A 37 2.63 6.26 25.51
C ARG A 37 3.97 6.53 24.81
N ARG A 38 5.11 6.20 25.43
CA ARG A 38 6.52 6.39 24.97
C ARG A 38 6.67 7.31 23.72
N PRO A 39 6.32 8.60 23.82
CA PRO A 39 6.36 9.46 22.65
C PRO A 39 7.83 9.76 22.33
N LYS A 40 8.36 9.15 21.27
CA LYS A 40 9.65 9.54 20.71
C LYS A 40 9.43 10.67 19.71
N THR A 41 10.06 11.81 19.93
CA THR A 41 10.13 12.89 18.92
C THR A 41 10.73 12.32 17.64
N GLY A 42 10.00 12.36 16.52
CA GLY A 42 10.48 11.81 15.27
C GLY A 42 11.66 12.59 14.69
N LYS A 43 12.44 11.93 13.82
CA LYS A 43 13.72 12.43 13.31
C LYS A 43 13.58 13.76 12.57
N LEU A 44 12.50 13.92 11.79
CA LEU A 44 12.22 15.14 11.02
C LEU A 44 11.82 16.33 11.92
N LYS A 45 11.21 16.07 13.08
CA LYS A 45 10.93 17.13 14.06
C LYS A 45 12.18 17.57 14.82
N ARG A 46 13.13 16.65 15.03
CA ARG A 46 14.38 16.93 15.74
C ARG A 46 15.43 17.63 14.87
N CYS A 47 15.51 17.28 13.58
CA CYS A 47 16.50 17.84 12.66
C CYS A 47 15.83 18.74 11.63
N ASN A 48 15.84 20.05 11.88
CA ASN A 48 15.24 21.05 10.98
C ASN A 48 15.88 21.05 9.59
N ARG A 49 17.20 20.81 9.50
CA ARG A 49 17.92 20.75 8.22
C ARG A 49 17.43 19.58 7.36
N LEU A 50 17.35 18.38 7.93
CA LEU A 50 16.80 17.22 7.23
C LEU A 50 15.35 17.46 6.79
N ARG A 51 14.53 18.07 7.65
CA ARG A 51 13.15 18.42 7.29
C ARG A 51 13.09 19.33 6.07
N ALA A 52 13.87 20.42 6.07
CA ALA A 52 13.88 21.38 4.97
C ALA A 52 14.26 20.74 3.63
N GLU A 53 15.27 19.85 3.62
CA GLU A 53 15.66 19.10 2.41
C GLU A 53 14.55 18.16 1.92
N VAL A 54 13.93 17.42 2.84
CA VAL A 54 12.81 16.54 2.50
C VAL A 54 11.64 17.35 1.93
N GLU A 55 11.31 18.49 2.53
CA GLU A 55 10.25 19.39 2.03
C GLU A 55 10.59 19.93 0.64
N ALA A 56 11.81 20.40 0.41
CA ALA A 56 12.25 20.91 -0.88
C ALA A 56 12.17 19.86 -1.99
N LEU A 57 12.58 18.62 -1.70
CA LEU A 57 12.53 17.52 -2.67
C LEU A 57 11.09 17.04 -2.91
N LEU A 58 10.23 17.04 -1.88
CA LEU A 58 8.80 16.77 -2.05
C LEU A 58 8.15 17.81 -2.97
N VAL A 59 8.43 19.10 -2.79
CA VAL A 59 7.91 20.16 -3.68
C VAL A 59 8.31 19.93 -5.14
N LYS A 60 9.54 19.42 -5.37
CA LYS A 60 10.03 19.00 -6.69
C LYS A 60 9.43 17.68 -7.20
N LYS A 61 8.42 17.13 -6.52
CA LYS A 61 7.70 15.88 -6.84
C LYS A 61 8.56 14.61 -6.81
N TYR A 62 9.66 14.61 -6.05
CA TYR A 62 10.42 13.39 -5.80
C TYR A 62 9.60 12.42 -4.92
N SER A 63 9.65 11.13 -5.24
CA SER A 63 9.03 10.11 -4.39
C SER A 63 9.80 9.95 -3.07
N PRO A 64 9.15 9.53 -1.96
CA PRO A 64 9.85 9.27 -0.70
C PRO A 64 11.04 8.30 -0.80
N GLU A 65 10.98 7.32 -1.70
CA GLU A 65 12.10 6.42 -2.02
C GLU A 65 13.25 7.15 -2.73
N GLN A 66 12.93 7.98 -3.73
CA GLN A 66 13.92 8.81 -4.41
C GLN A 66 14.58 9.80 -3.45
N ILE A 67 13.82 10.39 -2.53
CA ILE A 67 14.34 11.31 -1.51
C ILE A 67 15.32 10.59 -0.60
N ALA A 68 14.95 9.42 -0.06
CA ALA A 68 15.85 8.64 0.80
C ALA A 68 17.15 8.27 0.07
N GLY A 69 17.05 7.85 -1.20
CA GLY A 69 18.22 7.54 -2.03
C GLY A 69 19.08 8.76 -2.36
N ALA A 70 18.46 9.89 -2.70
CA ALA A 70 19.17 11.14 -2.99
C ALA A 70 19.91 11.65 -1.75
N LEU A 71 19.27 11.65 -0.57
CA LEU A 71 19.90 12.05 0.67
C LEU A 71 21.10 11.17 1.04
N ALA A 72 20.99 9.85 0.84
CA ALA A 72 22.10 8.93 1.08
C ALA A 72 23.30 9.19 0.15
N LYS A 73 23.05 9.54 -1.12
CA LYS A 73 24.11 9.88 -2.09
C LYS A 73 24.75 11.25 -1.82
N THR A 74 23.95 12.25 -1.49
CA THR A 74 24.43 13.63 -1.26
C THR A 74 25.14 13.77 0.08
N TYR A 75 24.74 12.98 1.08
CA TYR A 75 25.25 13.08 2.45
C TYR A 75 25.70 11.71 3.00
N PRO A 76 26.70 11.05 2.38
CA PRO A 76 27.13 9.71 2.77
C PRO A 76 27.63 9.67 4.23
N ASP A 77 28.43 10.66 4.62
CA ASP A 77 29.10 10.71 5.92
C ASP A 77 28.29 11.41 7.03
N ARG A 78 27.01 11.73 6.77
CA ARG A 78 26.15 12.43 7.74
C ARG A 78 24.93 11.59 8.11
N PRO A 79 25.02 10.75 9.16
CA PRO A 79 23.91 9.91 9.62
C PRO A 79 22.65 10.70 9.99
N GLU A 80 22.82 11.96 10.41
CA GLU A 80 21.72 12.87 10.71
C GLU A 80 20.85 13.19 9.50
N MET A 81 21.43 13.19 8.30
CA MET A 81 20.76 13.46 7.03
C MET A 81 20.12 12.20 6.40
N GLN A 82 20.38 11.02 6.96
CA GLN A 82 19.81 9.77 6.45
C GLN A 82 18.40 9.54 7.01
N VAL A 83 17.45 9.13 6.17
CA VAL A 83 16.08 8.83 6.60
C VAL A 83 15.48 7.74 5.72
N SER A 84 14.71 6.81 6.29
CA SER A 84 14.00 5.83 5.47
C SER A 84 12.79 6.46 4.80
N HIS A 85 12.44 5.98 3.60
CA HIS A 85 11.24 6.40 2.89
C HIS A 85 9.96 6.15 3.72
N GLU A 86 9.93 5.09 4.53
CA GLU A 86 8.82 4.82 5.46
C GLU A 86 8.66 5.90 6.54
N THR A 87 9.77 6.52 6.99
CA THR A 87 9.72 7.65 7.93
C THR A 87 9.10 8.88 7.27
N ILE A 88 9.46 9.15 6.01
CA ILE A 88 8.88 10.24 5.22
C ILE A 88 7.38 9.99 5.00
N TYR A 89 6.98 8.78 4.60
CA TYR A 89 5.57 8.41 4.47
C TYR A 89 4.79 8.62 5.78
N LYS A 90 5.32 8.17 6.92
CA LYS A 90 4.68 8.37 8.23
C LYS A 90 4.55 9.85 8.58
N ALA A 91 5.53 10.67 8.25
CA ALA A 91 5.48 12.11 8.50
C ALA A 91 4.47 12.85 7.62
N VAL A 92 4.24 12.38 6.39
CA VAL A 92 3.20 12.92 5.48
C VAL A 92 1.80 12.46 5.89
N TYR A 93 1.62 11.19 6.30
CA TYR A 93 0.30 10.60 6.54
C TYR A 93 -0.25 10.78 7.96
N VAL A 94 0.59 10.90 8.98
CA VAL A 94 0.12 10.94 10.37
C VAL A 94 -0.06 12.39 10.82
N GLN A 95 -1.30 12.88 10.73
CA GLN A 95 -1.68 14.25 11.13
C GLN A 95 -1.25 14.65 12.55
N GLY A 96 -1.10 13.70 13.48
CA GLY A 96 -0.71 13.98 14.87
C GLY A 96 0.79 14.15 15.14
N ARG A 97 1.68 13.92 14.15
CA ARG A 97 3.14 14.04 14.39
C ARG A 97 3.67 15.47 14.24
N GLY A 98 3.03 16.30 13.40
CA GLY A 98 3.46 17.67 13.12
C GLY A 98 4.88 17.77 12.54
N GLU A 99 5.33 16.72 11.85
CA GLU A 99 6.69 16.61 11.30
C GLU A 99 6.82 17.26 9.91
N LEU A 100 5.75 17.24 9.10
CA LEU A 100 5.68 17.82 7.76
C LEU A 100 4.29 18.44 7.53
N ARG A 101 4.19 19.43 6.63
CA ARG A 101 2.92 20.09 6.28
C ARG A 101 2.01 19.14 5.49
N ARG A 102 0.71 19.11 5.82
CA ARG A 102 -0.29 18.24 5.18
C ARG A 102 -0.42 18.47 3.67
N GLU A 103 -0.22 19.72 3.22
CA GLU A 103 -0.27 20.12 1.81
C GLU A 103 0.75 19.37 0.94
N LEU A 104 1.85 18.88 1.53
CA LEU A 104 2.87 18.11 0.81
C LEU A 104 2.37 16.73 0.33
N ALA A 105 1.24 16.25 0.84
CA ALA A 105 0.60 15.04 0.30
C ALA A 105 0.22 15.19 -1.18
N THR A 106 -0.10 16.41 -1.63
CA THR A 106 -0.38 16.72 -3.06
C THR A 106 0.85 16.59 -3.95
N CYS A 107 2.05 16.54 -3.35
CA CYS A 107 3.29 16.35 -4.07
C CYS A 107 3.63 14.88 -4.31
N LEU A 108 2.94 13.96 -3.64
CA LEU A 108 3.04 12.54 -3.96
C LEU A 108 2.31 12.25 -5.27
N ARG A 109 2.88 11.37 -6.09
CA ARG A 109 2.29 10.93 -7.38
C ARG A 109 0.84 10.42 -7.28
N ILE A 110 0.48 9.84 -6.13
CA ILE A 110 -0.86 9.30 -5.87
C ILE A 110 -1.79 10.35 -5.21
N GLY A 111 -1.25 11.48 -4.74
CA GLY A 111 -1.99 12.60 -4.14
C GLY A 111 -2.73 12.28 -2.83
N ARG A 112 -2.64 11.05 -2.33
CA ARG A 112 -3.37 10.60 -1.14
C ARG A 112 -2.74 11.17 0.11
N ALA A 113 -3.57 11.75 0.99
CA ALA A 113 -3.19 12.15 2.34
C ALA A 113 -3.23 10.99 3.35
N LEU A 114 -3.73 9.82 2.95
CA LEU A 114 -3.79 8.61 3.79
C LEU A 114 -3.23 7.40 3.04
N ARG A 115 -2.46 6.57 3.74
CA ARG A 115 -1.99 5.29 3.20
C ARG A 115 -3.17 4.33 3.04
N LYS A 116 -3.25 3.63 1.91
CA LYS A 116 -4.18 2.49 1.77
C LYS A 116 -3.65 1.36 2.64
N PRO A 117 -4.41 0.85 3.62
CA PRO A 117 -3.98 -0.29 4.41
C PRO A 117 -3.74 -1.48 3.48
N THR A 118 -2.53 -2.04 3.56
CA THR A 118 -2.13 -3.30 2.91
C THR A 118 -2.18 -4.39 3.97
N GLY A 119 -3.34 -4.53 4.62
CA GLY A 119 -3.64 -5.72 5.39
C GLY A 119 -4.01 -6.85 4.44
N ARG A 120 -3.65 -8.09 4.78
CA ARG A 120 -4.26 -9.27 4.16
C ARG A 120 -5.76 -9.09 4.32
N ARG A 121 -6.50 -8.97 3.21
CA ARG A 121 -7.96 -9.11 3.23
C ARG A 121 -8.19 -10.54 3.71
N THR A 122 -8.43 -10.72 5.00
CA THR A 122 -9.00 -11.97 5.51
C THR A 122 -10.40 -11.97 4.94
N ASN A 123 -10.66 -12.92 4.07
CA ASN A 123 -11.84 -13.00 3.22
C ASN A 123 -11.75 -12.18 1.92
N THR A 124 -10.93 -12.67 0.99
CA THR A 124 -11.38 -12.66 -0.39
C THR A 124 -11.91 -14.08 -0.63
N GLU A 125 -13.23 -14.25 -0.63
CA GLU A 125 -13.87 -15.28 -1.45
C GLU A 125 -13.42 -14.99 -2.89
N HIS A 126 -12.22 -15.43 -3.26
CA HIS A 126 -11.90 -15.55 -4.66
C HIS A 126 -12.95 -16.52 -5.19
N ARG A 127 -13.85 -16.04 -6.06
CA ARG A 127 -14.71 -16.91 -6.83
C ARG A 127 -13.78 -17.90 -7.52
N HIS A 128 -13.68 -19.11 -6.99
CA HIS A 128 -12.94 -20.18 -7.62
C HIS A 128 -13.60 -20.38 -8.98
N ILE A 129 -12.80 -20.30 -10.05
CA ILE A 129 -13.29 -20.62 -11.39
C ILE A 129 -13.69 -22.11 -11.34
N PRO A 130 -14.96 -22.47 -11.51
CA PRO A 130 -15.37 -23.88 -11.49
C PRO A 130 -14.60 -24.65 -12.56
N GLY A 131 -14.02 -25.80 -12.21
CA GLY A 131 -13.25 -26.61 -13.15
C GLY A 131 -11.90 -26.02 -13.57
N MET A 132 -11.30 -25.12 -12.77
CA MET A 132 -9.98 -24.58 -13.06
C MET A 132 -8.91 -25.69 -13.07
N VAL A 133 -8.36 -25.97 -14.24
CA VAL A 133 -7.17 -26.82 -14.42
C VAL A 133 -5.95 -26.07 -13.90
N ASN A 134 -5.11 -26.72 -13.10
CA ASN A 134 -3.92 -26.07 -12.57
C ASN A 134 -2.94 -25.77 -13.71
N ILE A 135 -2.21 -24.65 -13.64
CA ILE A 135 -1.18 -24.32 -14.64
C ILE A 135 -0.14 -25.45 -14.76
N SER A 136 0.12 -26.17 -13.67
CA SER A 136 1.03 -27.32 -13.62
C SER A 136 0.54 -28.53 -14.41
N GLU A 137 -0.76 -28.64 -14.68
CA GLU A 137 -1.39 -29.73 -15.44
C GLU A 137 -1.48 -29.42 -16.94
N ARG A 138 -1.00 -28.25 -17.37
CA ARG A 138 -1.01 -27.88 -18.79
C ARG A 138 -0.03 -28.77 -19.57
N PRO A 139 -0.41 -29.28 -20.76
CA PRO A 139 0.52 -30.03 -21.60
C PRO A 139 1.73 -29.17 -21.97
N ALA A 140 2.92 -29.78 -22.03
CA ALA A 140 4.19 -29.10 -22.30
C ALA A 140 4.18 -28.33 -23.63
N GLU A 141 3.44 -28.82 -24.62
CA GLU A 141 3.24 -28.22 -25.94
C GLU A 141 2.67 -26.79 -25.87
N ALA A 142 1.93 -26.45 -24.81
CA ALA A 142 1.39 -25.10 -24.63
C ALA A 142 2.45 -24.08 -24.16
N ALA A 143 3.57 -24.56 -23.59
CA ALA A 143 4.67 -23.70 -23.13
C ALA A 143 5.61 -23.30 -24.28
N ASP A 144 5.86 -24.22 -25.23
CA ASP A 144 6.93 -24.09 -26.23
C ASP A 144 6.58 -23.16 -27.41
N ARG A 145 5.31 -22.78 -27.60
CA ARG A 145 4.83 -21.93 -28.71
C ARG A 145 5.18 -22.47 -30.12
N ALA A 146 5.72 -23.68 -30.22
CA ALA A 146 6.26 -24.25 -31.45
C ALA A 146 5.19 -24.86 -32.37
N VAL A 147 3.96 -25.05 -31.87
CA VAL A 147 2.85 -25.66 -32.61
C VAL A 147 1.91 -24.57 -33.13
N PRO A 148 1.79 -24.39 -34.47
CA PRO A 148 0.79 -23.51 -35.05
C PRO A 148 -0.64 -23.93 -34.67
N GLY A 149 -1.50 -22.94 -34.39
CA GLY A 149 -2.92 -23.15 -34.08
C GLY A 149 -3.26 -23.08 -32.59
N HIS A 150 -2.29 -22.83 -31.72
CA HIS A 150 -2.55 -22.46 -30.33
C HIS A 150 -2.90 -20.97 -30.23
N TRP A 151 -4.14 -20.67 -29.88
CA TRP A 151 -4.63 -19.30 -29.73
C TRP A 151 -4.73 -18.87 -28.27
N GLU A 152 -4.33 -17.64 -27.98
CA GLU A 152 -4.60 -16.96 -26.72
C GLU A 152 -5.65 -15.88 -26.88
N GLY A 153 -6.62 -15.89 -25.98
CA GLY A 153 -7.70 -14.93 -25.92
C GLY A 153 -7.55 -14.00 -24.72
N ASP A 154 -7.34 -12.71 -24.94
CA ASP A 154 -7.43 -11.68 -23.89
C ASP A 154 -8.61 -10.73 -24.14
N LEU A 155 -9.13 -10.11 -23.08
CA LEU A 155 -10.23 -9.15 -23.17
C LEU A 155 -9.77 -7.76 -22.69
N ILE A 156 -9.77 -6.79 -23.60
CA ILE A 156 -9.47 -5.40 -23.32
C ILE A 156 -10.77 -4.66 -22.99
N ILE A 157 -10.79 -3.97 -21.84
CA ILE A 157 -11.93 -3.17 -21.39
C ILE A 157 -11.56 -1.69 -21.43
N GLY A 158 -12.37 -0.90 -22.14
CA GLY A 158 -12.22 0.54 -22.26
C GLY A 158 -12.61 1.31 -20.99
N LYS A 159 -12.40 2.63 -21.02
CA LYS A 159 -12.71 3.54 -19.92
C LYS A 159 -14.18 3.39 -19.51
N ASN A 160 -14.42 3.39 -18.19
CA ASN A 160 -15.75 3.25 -17.59
C ASN A 160 -16.50 1.98 -18.04
N GLN A 161 -15.79 0.96 -18.53
CA GLN A 161 -16.37 -0.27 -19.08
C GLN A 161 -17.31 -0.01 -20.29
N ALA A 162 -17.14 1.11 -21.00
CA ALA A 162 -18.02 1.53 -22.08
C ALA A 162 -17.76 0.79 -23.41
N SER A 163 -16.54 0.31 -23.64
CA SER A 163 -16.17 -0.47 -24.83
C SER A 163 -15.39 -1.73 -24.44
N GLN A 164 -15.48 -2.76 -25.27
CA GLN A 164 -14.79 -4.03 -25.07
C GLN A 164 -14.25 -4.56 -26.40
N ILE A 165 -13.03 -5.07 -26.37
CA ILE A 165 -12.36 -5.68 -27.52
C ILE A 165 -11.78 -7.01 -27.05
N GLY A 166 -12.20 -8.10 -27.69
CA GLY A 166 -11.51 -9.38 -27.57
C GLY A 166 -10.27 -9.39 -28.45
N THR A 167 -9.21 -10.04 -28.00
CA THR A 167 -7.99 -10.25 -28.78
C THR A 167 -7.78 -11.74 -28.93
N LEU A 168 -7.55 -12.22 -30.14
CA LEU A 168 -7.10 -13.58 -30.42
C LEU A 168 -5.68 -13.49 -30.97
N VAL A 169 -4.73 -14.15 -30.33
CA VAL A 169 -3.33 -14.17 -30.76
C VAL A 169 -2.89 -15.60 -31.01
N GLU A 170 -2.44 -15.90 -32.22
CA GLU A 170 -1.83 -17.19 -32.55
C GLU A 170 -0.39 -17.19 -32.01
N ARG A 171 -0.07 -18.14 -31.13
CA ARG A 171 1.15 -18.09 -30.31
C ARG A 171 2.45 -18.35 -31.09
N SER A 172 2.40 -19.05 -32.22
CA SER A 172 3.58 -19.39 -33.02
C SER A 172 4.03 -18.24 -33.94
N THR A 173 3.06 -17.59 -34.59
CA THR A 173 3.24 -16.56 -35.61
C THR A 173 3.04 -15.15 -35.06
N GLY A 174 2.39 -15.02 -33.90
CA GLY A 174 1.99 -13.74 -33.32
C GLY A 174 0.87 -13.06 -34.10
N PHE A 175 0.17 -13.76 -35.00
CA PHE A 175 -0.95 -13.21 -35.75
C PHE A 175 -2.08 -12.81 -34.80
N VAL A 176 -2.53 -11.54 -34.90
CA VAL A 176 -3.53 -10.97 -33.99
C VAL A 176 -4.83 -10.67 -34.75
N GLN A 177 -5.94 -11.09 -34.17
CA GLN A 177 -7.28 -10.70 -34.58
C GLN A 177 -7.97 -9.93 -33.46
N LEU A 178 -8.54 -8.77 -33.80
CA LEU A 178 -9.30 -7.94 -32.86
C LEU A 178 -10.80 -8.16 -33.06
N LEU A 179 -11.48 -8.51 -31.99
CA LEU A 179 -12.92 -8.77 -31.94
C LEU A 179 -13.61 -7.56 -31.31
N HIS A 180 -14.33 -6.79 -32.10
CA HIS A 180 -15.16 -5.72 -31.56
C HIS A 180 -16.42 -6.34 -30.91
N LEU A 181 -16.65 -6.04 -29.63
CA LEU A 181 -17.74 -6.63 -28.84
C LEU A 181 -18.73 -5.55 -28.37
N PRO A 182 -19.59 -5.02 -29.25
CA PRO A 182 -20.52 -3.93 -28.89
C PRO A 182 -21.70 -4.41 -28.03
N GLN A 183 -22.05 -5.70 -28.06
CA GLN A 183 -23.15 -6.26 -27.28
C GLN A 183 -22.78 -6.59 -25.82
N GLY A 184 -21.51 -6.44 -25.44
CA GLY A 184 -21.03 -6.71 -24.09
C GLY A 184 -19.96 -7.79 -24.00
N ARG A 185 -19.65 -8.20 -22.77
CA ARG A 185 -18.56 -9.15 -22.42
C ARG A 185 -19.04 -10.41 -21.70
N SER A 186 -20.31 -10.77 -21.84
CA SER A 186 -20.78 -12.03 -21.28
C SER A 186 -20.07 -13.20 -21.97
N ALA A 187 -19.92 -14.32 -21.25
CA ALA A 187 -19.12 -15.44 -21.73
C ALA A 187 -19.64 -16.01 -23.06
N ASP A 188 -20.96 -16.03 -23.24
CA ASP A 188 -21.65 -16.43 -24.45
C ASP A 188 -21.35 -15.50 -25.64
N VAL A 189 -21.42 -14.18 -25.45
CA VAL A 189 -21.12 -13.20 -26.51
C VAL A 189 -19.66 -13.31 -26.95
N VAL A 190 -18.74 -13.45 -25.99
CA VAL A 190 -17.31 -13.60 -26.28
C VAL A 190 -17.05 -14.92 -27.01
N ALA A 191 -17.59 -16.04 -26.53
CA ALA A 191 -17.43 -17.34 -27.16
C ALA A 191 -17.97 -17.34 -28.60
N GLN A 192 -19.15 -16.75 -28.83
CA GLN A 192 -19.74 -16.66 -30.16
C GLN A 192 -18.87 -15.82 -31.11
N ALA A 193 -18.36 -14.68 -30.64
CA ALA A 193 -17.45 -13.84 -31.42
C ALA A 193 -16.15 -14.57 -31.77
N MET A 194 -15.59 -15.35 -30.82
CA MET A 194 -14.39 -16.16 -31.06
C MET A 194 -14.65 -17.28 -32.08
N ILE A 195 -15.78 -17.98 -31.99
CA ILE A 195 -16.15 -19.03 -32.95
C ILE A 195 -16.32 -18.44 -34.36
N THR A 196 -17.05 -17.32 -34.48
CA THR A 196 -17.24 -16.63 -35.76
C THR A 196 -15.91 -16.19 -36.36
N ALA A 197 -15.00 -15.64 -35.54
CA ALA A 197 -13.70 -15.19 -36.01
C ALA A 197 -12.76 -16.35 -36.39
N GLY A 198 -12.76 -17.45 -35.63
CA GLY A 198 -11.99 -18.65 -35.93
C GLY A 198 -12.50 -19.41 -37.16
N SER A 199 -13.81 -19.31 -37.45
CA SER A 199 -14.41 -19.94 -38.64
C SER A 199 -13.89 -19.37 -39.98
N VAL A 200 -13.25 -18.19 -39.95
CA VAL A 200 -12.58 -17.59 -41.11
C VAL A 200 -11.33 -18.38 -41.51
N PHE A 201 -10.77 -19.21 -40.62
CA PHE A 201 -9.53 -19.97 -40.86
C PHE A 201 -9.75 -21.48 -41.01
N THR A 202 -10.90 -22.01 -40.57
CA THR A 202 -11.24 -23.43 -40.71
C THR A 202 -12.06 -23.69 -41.97
N CYS A 203 -11.50 -23.43 -43.16
CA CYS A 203 -11.96 -24.05 -44.41
C CYS A 203 -10.95 -23.85 -45.55
N ARG A 204 -9.97 -24.76 -45.66
CA ARG A 204 -9.77 -25.58 -46.87
C ARG A 204 -9.04 -26.87 -46.51
#